data_AF-A0AAJ0BHG6-F1
#
_entry.id   AF-A0AAJ0BHG6-F1
#
_cell.length_a   1.000
_cell.length_b   1.000
_cell.length_c   1.000
_cell.angle_alpha   90.00
_cell.angle_beta   90.00
_cell.angle_gamma   90.00
#
_symmetry.space_group_name_H-M   'P 1'
#
loop_
_entity.id
_entity.type
_entity.pdbx_description
1 polymer ?
#
loop_
_entity_poly.entity_id
_entity_poly.type
_entity_poly.pdbx_seq_one_letter_code
_entity_poly.pdbx_strand_id
1 'polypeptide(L)' 'MDKRVTVKFNGGREVTGVLKGYDALMNLVLDEVEEALRDDEGNETTRSLGLVVVRSTVLVFISPVDGSEVIANPFLQNSD' A
#
# COMPACT_ATOMS: atom_id res chain seq x y z
N MET A 1 -14.79 2.38 -7.58
CA MET A 1 -14.18 1.08 -7.92
C MET A 1 -13.21 1.31 -9.07
N ASP A 2 -12.26 0.40 -9.27
CA ASP A 2 -11.18 0.51 -10.27
C ASP A 2 -10.19 1.67 -10.03
N LYS A 3 -9.93 1.99 -8.76
CA LYS A 3 -8.84 2.89 -8.37
C LYS A 3 -7.69 2.11 -7.76
N ARG A 4 -6.47 2.54 -8.02
CA ARG A 4 -5.27 1.98 -7.38
C ARG A 4 -5.18 2.51 -5.95
N VAL A 5 -5.03 1.60 -5.00
CA VAL A 5 -4.96 1.89 -3.56
C VAL A 5 -3.71 1.27 -2.96
N THR A 6 -3.13 1.96 -1.99
CA THR A 6 -2.07 1.43 -1.14
C THR A 6 -2.70 0.90 0.14
N VAL A 7 -2.33 -0.32 0.53
CA VAL A 7 -2.80 -1.01 1.72
C VAL A 7 -1.60 -1.40 2.58
N LYS A 8 -1.64 -1.02 3.86
CA LYS A 8 -0.64 -1.45 4.84
C LYS A 8 -1.24 -2.42 5.84
N PHE A 9 -0.44 -3.43 6.17
CA PHE A 9 -0.81 -4.48 7.09
C PHE A 9 -0.09 -4.32 8.41
N ASN A 10 -0.67 -4.93 9.45
CA ASN A 10 0.05 -5.18 10.68
C ASN A 10 1.30 -6.04 10.38
N GLY A 11 2.44 -5.66 10.93
CA GLY A 11 3.74 -6.27 10.63
C GLY A 11 4.52 -5.62 9.48
N GLY A 12 4.04 -4.48 8.95
CA GLY A 12 4.84 -3.62 8.05
C GLY A 12 4.78 -3.99 6.57
N ARG A 13 4.04 -5.04 6.19
CA ARG A 13 3.80 -5.38 4.79
C ARG A 13 3.00 -4.26 4.12
N GLU A 14 3.37 -3.93 2.89
CA GLU A 14 2.74 -2.87 2.10
C GLU A 14 2.48 -3.38 0.68
N VAL A 15 1.26 -3.18 0.19
CA VAL A 15 0.88 -3.56 -1.18
C VAL A 15 0.14 -2.42 -1.85
N THR A 16 0.26 -2.36 -3.17
CA THR A 16 -0.51 -1.46 -4.02
C THR A 16 -1.23 -2.28 -5.08
N GLY A 17 -2.51 -2.00 -5.32
CA GLY A 17 -3.30 -2.74 -6.31
C GLY A 17 -4.61 -2.04 -6.66
N VAL A 18 -5.31 -2.54 -7.69
CA VAL A 18 -6.57 -1.97 -8.18
C VAL A 18 -7.74 -2.56 -7.38
N LEU A 19 -8.51 -1.71 -6.69
CA LEU A 19 -9.66 -2.14 -5.90
C LEU A 19 -10.82 -2.58 -6.80
N LYS A 20 -11.07 -3.90 -6.84
CA LYS A 20 -12.17 -4.53 -7.59
C LYS A 20 -13.42 -4.74 -6.76
N GLY A 21 -13.27 -5.02 -5.47
CA GLY A 21 -14.39 -5.37 -4.59
C GLY A 21 -14.05 -5.27 -3.12
N TYR A 22 -15.07 -5.16 -2.29
CA TYR A 22 -14.94 -5.28 -0.84
C TYR A 22 -16.26 -5.78 -0.23
N ASP A 23 -16.19 -6.28 1.00
CA ASP A 23 -17.36 -6.67 1.80
C ASP A 23 -17.53 -5.78 3.05
N ALA A 24 -18.61 -5.99 3.80
CA ALA A 24 -18.91 -5.24 5.02
C ALA A 24 -17.90 -5.46 6.16
N LEU A 25 -17.08 -6.52 6.06
CA LEU A 25 -16.01 -6.79 7.01
C LEU A 25 -14.68 -6.19 6.56
N MET A 26 -14.65 -5.43 5.46
CA MET A 26 -13.47 -4.81 4.87
C MET A 26 -12.45 -5.80 4.30
N ASN A 27 -12.86 -7.03 3.94
CA ASN A 27 -12.02 -7.84 3.07
C ASN A 27 -12.02 -7.19 1.68
N LEU A 28 -10.86 -7.14 1.02
CA LEU A 28 -10.73 -6.48 -0.28
C LEU A 28 -10.36 -7.50 -1.36
N VAL A 29 -10.87 -7.28 -2.56
CA VAL A 29 -10.39 -7.94 -3.78
C VAL A 29 -9.57 -6.90 -4.53
N LEU A 30 -8.27 -7.15 -4.65
CA LEU A 30 -7.32 -6.31 -5.35
C LEU A 30 -6.77 -7.05 -6.57
N ASP A 31 -6.67 -6.35 -7.69
CA ASP A 31 -6.06 -6.86 -8.93
C ASP A 31 -4.75 -6.11 -9.23
N GLU A 32 -3.90 -6.67 -10.09
CA GLU A 32 -2.59 -6.11 -10.46
C GLU A 32 -1.74 -5.72 -9.24
N VAL A 33 -1.76 -6.58 -8.20
CA VAL A 33 -1.14 -6.28 -6.91
C VAL A 33 0.38 -6.36 -7.01
N GLU A 34 1.02 -5.32 -6.49
CA GLU A 34 2.46 -5.23 -6.27
C GLU A 34 2.73 -5.09 -4.77
N GLU A 35 3.60 -5.93 -4.24
CA GLU A 35 4.07 -5.84 -2.86
C GLU A 35 5.44 -5.18 -2.80
N ALA A 36 5.59 -4.20 -1.92
CA ALA A 36 6.87 -3.62 -1.57
C ALA A 36 7.56 -4.50 -0.51
N LEU A 37 8.77 -4.93 -0.82
CA LEU A 37 9.66 -5.71 0.03
C LEU A 37 10.82 -4.82 0.46
N ARG A 38 11.17 -4.88 1.74
CA ARG A 38 12.35 -4.22 2.30
C ARG A 38 13.25 -5.26 2.91
N ASP A 39 14.53 -5.23 2.56
CA ASP A 39 15.55 -6.04 3.21
C ASP A 39 16.13 -5.33 4.45
N ASP A 40 17.02 -6.02 5.18
CA ASP A 40 17.66 -5.50 6.38
C ASP A 40 18.61 -4.32 6.09
N GLU A 41 19.00 -4.14 4.83
CA GLU A 41 19.87 -3.06 4.34
C GLU A 41 19.07 -1.83 3.91
N GLY A 42 17.73 -1.94 3.87
CA GLY A 42 16.81 -0.87 3.48
C GLY A 42 16.57 -0.76 1.98
N ASN A 43 17.02 -1.73 1.18
CA ASN A 43 16.74 -1.77 -0.25
C ASN A 43 15.27 -2.15 -0.47
N GLU A 44 14.59 -1.37 -1.31
CA GLU A 44 13.19 -1.61 -1.65
C GLU A 44 13.09 -2.33 -3.00
N THR A 45 12.42 -3.48 -3.02
CA THR A 45 12.11 -4.24 -4.23
C THR A 45 10.62 -4.51 -4.33
N THR A 46 10.13 -4.79 -5.54
CA THR A 46 8.72 -5.10 -5.74
C THR A 46 8.53 -6.52 -6.27
N ARG A 47 7.44 -7.17 -5.86
CA ARG A 47 6.98 -8.42 -6.49
C ARG A 47 5.52 -8.33 -6.91
N SER A 48 5.21 -8.89 -8.07
CA SER A 48 3.83 -9.00 -8.56
C SER A 48 3.12 -10.21 -7.93
N LEU A 49 1.89 -10.00 -7.48
CA LEU A 49 1.02 -11.03 -6.91
C LEU A 49 -0.26 -11.27 -7.73
N GLY A 50 -0.55 -10.43 -8.73
CA GLY A 50 -1.76 -10.54 -9.55
C GLY A 50 -3.04 -10.25 -8.76
N LEU A 51 -4.02 -11.16 -8.83
CA LEU A 51 -5.31 -11.06 -8.14
C LEU A 51 -5.21 -11.61 -6.72
N VAL A 52 -5.49 -10.78 -5.72
CA VAL A 52 -5.34 -11.11 -4.29
C VAL A 52 -6.61 -10.78 -3.51
N VAL A 53 -6.92 -11.62 -2.52
CA VAL A 53 -7.90 -11.31 -1.47
C VAL A 53 -7.17 -10.86 -0.21
N VAL A 54 -7.44 -9.62 0.21
CA VAL A 54 -6.91 -9.00 1.42
C VAL A 54 -7.84 -9.30 2.59
N ARG A 55 -7.29 -9.82 3.69
CA ARG A 55 -8.04 -10.12 4.92
C ARG A 55 -8.07 -8.91 5.84
N SER A 56 -9.26 -8.52 6.27
CA SER A 56 -9.46 -7.30 7.06
C SER A 56 -8.81 -7.31 8.45
N THR A 57 -8.68 -8.47 9.07
CA THR A 57 -8.18 -8.63 10.44
C THR A 57 -6.76 -8.09 10.65
N VAL A 58 -5.98 -7.96 9.58
CA VAL A 58 -4.59 -7.49 9.60
C VAL A 58 -4.42 -6.15 8.87
N LEU A 59 -5.51 -5.56 8.38
CA LEU A 59 -5.48 -4.29 7.67
C LEU A 59 -5.34 -3.13 8.66
N VAL A 60 -4.42 -2.21 8.39
CA VAL A 60 -4.17 -1.05 9.25
C VAL A 60 -4.44 0.28 8.53
N PHE A 61 -4.21 0.33 7.22
CA PHE A 61 -4.33 1.56 6.43
C PHE A 61 -4.74 1.27 4.99
N ILE A 62 -5.58 2.15 4.43
CA ILE A 62 -5.95 2.18 3.01
C ILE A 62 -5.90 3.64 2.56
N SER A 63 -5.23 3.93 1.45
CA SER A 63 -5.25 5.25 0.80
C SER A 63 -5.30 5.13 -0.71
N PRO A 64 -6.00 6.04 -1.43
CA PRO A 64 -5.83 6.17 -2.86
C PRO A 64 -4.38 6.55 -3.20
N VAL A 65 -3.84 5.96 -4.27
CA VAL A 65 -2.54 6.37 -4.82
C VAL A 65 -2.68 7.75 -5.48
N ASP A 66 -3.82 7.99 -6.14
CA ASP A 66 -4.14 9.28 -6.74
C ASP A 66 -4.23 10.38 -5.67
N GLY A 67 -3.45 11.44 -5.85
CA GLY A 67 -3.29 12.52 -4.87
C GLY A 67 -2.29 12.26 -3.75
N SER A 68 -1.61 11.10 -3.75
CA SER A 68 -0.52 10.80 -2.80
C SER A 68 0.84 10.95 -3.49
N GLU A 69 1.77 11.64 -2.85
CA GLU A 69 3.15 11.76 -3.33
C GLU A 69 4.14 11.63 -2.17
N VAL A 70 5.33 11.12 -2.48
CA VAL A 70 6.45 11.09 -1.53
C VAL A 70 7.11 12.46 -1.56
N ILE A 71 7.09 13.15 -0.42
CA ILE A 71 7.73 14.46 -0.25
C ILE A 71 9.03 14.35 0.54
N ALA A 72 9.94 15.29 0.30
CA ALA A 72 11.07 15.51 1.20
C ALA A 72 10.56 15.93 2.59
N ASN A 73 11.38 15.74 3.63
CA ASN A 73 11.03 16.13 4.99
C ASN A 73 10.65 17.63 5.03
N PRO A 74 9.38 17.99 5.29
CA PRO A 74 8.91 19.37 5.19
C PRO A 74 9.33 20.23 6.39
N PHE A 75 9.99 19.64 7.39
CA PHE A 75 10.44 20.31 8.61
C PHE A 75 11.94 20.62 8.64
N LEU A 76 12.66 20.36 7.54
CA LEU A 76 14.01 20.88 7.37
C LEU A 76 13.91 22.40 7.23
N GLN A 77 14.06 23.13 8.34
CA GLN A 77 14.23 24.57 8.31
C GLN A 77 15.47 24.87 7.47
N ASN A 78 15.33 25.74 6.47
CA ASN A 78 16.47 26.26 5.76
C ASN A 78 17.37 26.95 6.80
N SER A 79 18.51 26.35 7.10
CA SER A 79 19.55 26.97 7.91
C SER A 79 20.16 28.11 7.08
N ASP A 80 19.57 29.31 7.16
CA ASP A 80 20.27 30.55 6.82
C ASP A 80 21.18 30.98 7.99
#